data_AF-A0A2M8P7Y9-F1
#
_entry.id   AF-A0A2M8P7Y9-F1
#
_cell.length_a   1.000
_cell.length_b   1.000
_cell.length_c   1.000
_cell.angle_alpha   90.00
_cell.angle_beta   90.00
_cell.angle_gamma   90.00
#
_symmetry.space_group_name_H-M   'P 1'
#
loop_
_entity.id
_entity.type
_entity.pdbx_description
1 polymer ?
#
loop_
_entity_poly.entity_id
_entity_poly.type
_entity_poly.pdbx_seq_one_letter_code
_entity_poly.pdbx_strand_id
1 'polypeptide(L)'
;IVNDTLYFEDGNDYSYIPNVSYLPENPSADLTTIIVTSVWSPGSPQKVRDVAYIEDGPTDRGLWGAKNQEIYFWNLEDHTTTSKTVTGLPSGNRTYGAAYTDADGRLYVSDNNGGVYLIQNYETASPTAFYLNISETTNANDGLSCRLAKSSFDQDNDSI
;
A
#
# COMPACT_ATOMS: atom_id res chain seq x y z
N ILE A 1 4.58 12.92 17.51
CA ILE A 1 3.63 13.42 16.50
C ILE A 1 3.51 12.30 15.49
N VAL A 2 2.34 11.69 15.37
CA VAL A 2 2.12 10.64 14.37
C VAL A 2 1.95 11.34 13.04
N ASN A 3 2.77 11.01 12.04
CA ASN A 3 2.53 11.43 10.68
C ASN A 3 1.29 10.67 10.17
N ASP A 4 0.17 11.35 10.00
CA ASP A 4 -1.10 10.82 9.49
C ASP A 4 -1.41 11.41 8.10
N THR A 5 -0.37 11.56 7.29
CA THR A 5 -0.49 11.96 5.90
C THR A 5 -1.23 10.89 5.10
N LEU A 6 -2.27 11.29 4.38
CA LEU A 6 -2.96 10.44 3.40
C LEU A 6 -2.27 10.59 2.04
N TYR A 7 -1.80 9.49 1.48
CA TYR A 7 -1.27 9.41 0.12
C TYR A 7 -2.30 8.75 -0.80
N PHE A 8 -2.45 9.25 -2.03
CA PHE A 8 -3.37 8.69 -3.02
C PHE A 8 -2.85 8.89 -4.45
N GLU A 9 -3.25 8.01 -5.36
CA GLU A 9 -2.93 8.11 -6.78
C GLU A 9 -3.65 9.31 -7.41
N ASP A 10 -2.92 10.12 -8.18
CA ASP A 10 -3.43 11.25 -8.94
C ASP A 10 -2.87 11.22 -10.36
N GLY A 11 -3.64 10.62 -11.28
CA GLY A 11 -3.20 10.44 -12.66
C GLY A 11 -2.00 9.50 -12.77
N ASN A 12 -0.83 10.06 -13.09
CA ASN A 12 0.43 9.31 -13.19
C ASN A 12 1.39 9.61 -12.03
N ASP A 13 0.90 10.18 -10.93
CA ASP A 13 1.70 10.63 -9.79
C ASP A 13 1.04 10.21 -8.47
N TYR A 14 1.73 10.45 -7.36
CA TYR A 14 1.13 10.40 -6.02
C TYR A 14 0.96 11.81 -5.46
N SER A 15 -0.26 12.06 -5.01
CA SER A 15 -0.65 13.28 -4.28
C SER A 15 -0.82 12.93 -2.80
N TYR A 16 -0.69 13.92 -1.93
CA TYR A 16 -0.88 13.70 -0.50
C TYR A 16 -1.55 14.87 0.23
N ILE A 17 -2.17 14.51 1.35
CA ILE A 17 -2.81 15.43 2.30
C ILE A 17 -2.12 15.23 3.64
N PRO A 18 -1.24 16.16 4.06
CA PRO A 18 -0.53 16.02 5.32
C PRO A 18 -1.45 16.34 6.50
N ASN A 19 -1.15 15.76 7.66
CA ASN A 19 -1.77 16.15 8.93
C ASN A 19 -3.31 16.06 8.92
N VAL A 20 -3.88 14.96 8.39
CA VAL A 20 -5.33 14.83 8.16
C VAL A 20 -6.14 15.07 9.45
N SER A 21 -5.61 14.68 10.60
CA SER A 21 -6.20 14.91 11.93
C SER A 21 -6.27 16.38 12.36
N TYR A 22 -5.53 17.27 11.71
CA TYR A 22 -5.55 18.71 11.97
C TYR A 22 -6.46 19.48 10.99
N LEU A 23 -7.02 18.79 9.99
CA LEU A 23 -7.98 19.41 9.11
C LEU A 23 -9.26 19.74 9.89
N PRO A 24 -9.83 20.95 9.72
CA PRO A 24 -11.06 21.31 10.40
C PRO A 24 -12.19 20.40 9.92
N GLU A 25 -13.01 19.92 10.87
CA GLU A 25 -14.25 19.23 10.53
C GLU A 25 -15.10 20.16 9.65
N ASN A 26 -15.38 19.72 8.43
CA ASN A 26 -16.28 20.42 7.53
C ASN A 26 -17.47 19.49 7.23
N PRO A 27 -18.61 19.68 7.92
CA PRO A 27 -19.81 18.85 7.73
C PRO A 27 -20.48 19.08 6.37
N SER A 28 -19.98 20.03 5.58
CA SER A 28 -20.35 20.28 4.19
C SER A 28 -19.18 20.03 3.23
N ALA A 29 -18.15 19.29 3.66
CA ALA A 29 -17.07 18.85 2.79
C ALA A 29 -17.66 17.97 1.69
N ASP A 30 -17.82 18.56 0.52
CA ASP A 30 -17.96 17.82 -0.71
C ASP A 30 -16.54 17.43 -1.16
N LEU A 31 -16.37 16.23 -1.73
CA LEU A 31 -15.08 15.64 -2.14
C LEU A 31 -14.37 16.40 -3.29
N THR A 32 -14.72 17.67 -3.50
CA THR A 32 -14.47 18.38 -4.74
C THR A 32 -13.29 19.34 -4.72
N THR A 33 -12.69 19.69 -3.58
CA THR A 33 -11.40 20.40 -3.61
C THR A 33 -10.63 20.29 -2.30
N ILE A 34 -9.74 19.30 -2.19
CA ILE A 34 -8.57 19.43 -1.32
C ILE A 34 -7.45 19.95 -2.20
N ILE A 35 -6.84 21.08 -1.80
CA ILE A 35 -5.66 21.61 -2.49
C ILE A 35 -4.53 20.61 -2.27
N VAL A 36 -4.22 19.84 -3.31
CA VAL A 36 -3.03 18.99 -3.37
C VAL A 36 -1.82 19.89 -3.14
N THR A 37 -1.13 19.69 -2.02
CA THR A 37 -0.07 20.60 -1.54
C THR A 37 1.25 20.40 -2.28
N SER A 38 1.47 19.23 -2.87
CA SER A 38 2.56 18.98 -3.83
C SER A 38 2.34 17.68 -4.58
N VAL A 39 2.71 17.66 -5.86
CA VAL A 39 2.76 16.46 -6.71
C VAL A 39 4.14 15.84 -6.56
N TRP A 40 4.20 14.58 -6.15
CA TRP A 40 5.42 13.78 -6.25
C TRP A 40 5.34 12.93 -7.51
N SER A 41 6.27 13.14 -8.45
CA SER A 41 6.37 12.39 -9.71
C SER A 41 7.53 11.40 -9.71
N PRO A 42 7.48 10.31 -8.94
CA PRO A 42 8.46 9.23 -9.04
C PRO A 42 8.27 8.38 -10.31
N GLY A 43 7.33 8.80 -11.17
CA GLY A 43 6.64 7.97 -12.14
C GLY A 43 5.65 7.06 -11.43
N SER A 44 4.34 7.34 -11.47
CA SER A 44 3.39 6.27 -11.19
C SER A 44 3.54 5.27 -12.33
N PRO A 45 3.86 4.03 -12.01
CA PRO A 45 3.99 3.04 -13.03
C PRO A 45 2.55 2.69 -13.40
N GLN A 46 2.27 2.62 -14.70
CA GLN A 46 1.04 2.05 -15.27
C GLN A 46 0.79 0.58 -14.85
N LYS A 47 0.79 0.29 -13.55
CA LYS A 47 1.26 -0.97 -13.01
C LYS A 47 0.64 -1.31 -11.66
N VAL A 48 0.70 -0.43 -10.66
CA VAL A 48 0.20 -0.73 -9.30
C VAL A 48 -1.07 0.07 -9.05
N ARG A 49 -2.14 -0.57 -8.55
CA ARG A 49 -3.44 0.11 -8.35
C ARG A 49 -3.66 0.65 -6.96
N ASP A 50 -2.93 0.14 -6.00
CA ASP A 50 -3.08 0.53 -4.61
C ASP A 50 -1.79 0.31 -3.82
N VAL A 51 -1.62 1.06 -2.74
CA VAL A 51 -0.40 1.09 -1.94
C VAL A 51 -0.70 1.15 -0.43
N ALA A 52 0.12 0.44 0.34
CA ALA A 52 0.17 0.55 1.79
C ALA A 52 1.29 1.49 2.21
N TYR A 53 1.00 2.42 3.12
CA TYR A 53 2.05 3.16 3.83
C TYR A 53 2.63 2.28 4.94
N ILE A 54 3.95 2.06 4.92
CA ILE A 54 4.68 1.34 5.96
C ILE A 54 5.84 2.22 6.43
N GLU A 55 6.10 2.18 7.74
CA GLU A 55 7.16 2.92 8.40
C GLU A 55 7.82 1.98 9.41
N ASP A 56 8.92 1.32 9.01
CA ASP A 56 9.75 0.49 9.89
C ASP A 56 11.03 1.26 10.29
N GLY A 57 10.83 2.35 11.02
CA GLY A 57 11.90 3.24 11.49
C GLY A 57 12.01 4.56 10.73
N PRO A 58 13.02 5.39 11.05
CA PRO A 58 13.11 6.77 10.57
C PRO A 58 13.55 6.93 9.11
N THR A 59 14.04 5.87 8.47
CA THR A 59 14.59 5.91 7.09
C THR A 59 13.91 4.95 6.12
N ASP A 60 13.10 4.01 6.61
CA ASP A 60 12.34 3.05 5.81
C ASP A 60 10.86 3.40 5.83
N ARG A 61 10.58 4.66 5.49
CA ARG A 61 9.24 5.19 5.31
C ARG A 61 8.89 5.21 3.84
N GLY A 62 7.85 4.49 3.46
CA GLY A 62 7.39 4.57 2.08
C GLY A 62 6.09 3.87 1.79
N LEU A 63 5.76 3.88 0.49
CA LEU A 63 4.58 3.24 -0.04
C LEU A 63 4.98 1.91 -0.68
N TRP A 64 4.19 0.87 -0.43
CA TRP A 64 4.39 -0.47 -0.97
C TRP A 64 3.15 -0.93 -1.72
N GLY A 65 3.34 -1.49 -2.92
CA GLY A 65 2.24 -2.09 -3.67
C GLY A 65 2.73 -3.14 -4.66
N ALA A 66 1.83 -3.81 -5.36
CA ALA A 66 2.18 -4.94 -6.22
C ALA A 66 1.55 -4.90 -7.62
N LYS A 67 2.25 -5.51 -8.57
CA LYS A 67 1.75 -5.88 -9.91
C LYS A 67 2.45 -7.14 -10.37
N ASN A 68 1.73 -7.99 -11.11
CA ASN A 68 2.29 -9.21 -11.68
C ASN A 68 2.90 -10.06 -10.56
N GLN A 69 4.20 -10.35 -10.66
CA GLN A 69 4.97 -11.07 -9.65
C GLN A 69 5.97 -10.14 -8.95
N GLU A 70 5.69 -8.84 -8.89
CA GLU A 70 6.59 -7.83 -8.33
C GLU A 70 5.91 -7.00 -7.26
N ILE A 71 6.69 -6.62 -6.25
CA ILE A 71 6.38 -5.50 -5.36
C ILE A 71 7.19 -4.28 -5.78
N TYR A 72 6.61 -3.11 -5.55
CA TYR A 72 7.17 -1.80 -5.81
C TYR A 72 7.26 -1.04 -4.50
N PHE A 73 8.37 -0.34 -4.30
CA PHE A 73 8.64 0.51 -3.14
C PHE A 73 8.94 1.93 -3.60
N TRP A 74 8.22 2.86 -3.00
CA TRP A 74 8.37 4.29 -3.19
C TRP A 74 8.89 4.90 -1.90
N ASN A 75 10.18 5.23 -1.89
CA ASN A 75 10.84 5.82 -0.74
C ASN A 75 10.45 7.30 -0.65
N LEU A 76 9.85 7.69 0.47
CA LEU A 76 9.38 9.06 0.69
C LEU A 76 10.48 10.00 1.20
N GLU A 77 11.64 9.47 1.60
CA GLU A 77 12.78 10.26 2.08
C GLU A 77 13.67 10.74 0.93
N ASP A 78 14.02 9.84 0.01
CA ASP A 78 14.92 10.14 -1.12
C ASP A 78 14.22 10.22 -2.48
N HIS A 79 12.90 10.00 -2.49
CA HIS A 79 12.04 10.05 -3.67
C HIS A 79 12.42 9.04 -4.76
N THR A 80 13.02 7.90 -4.40
CA THR A 80 13.34 6.81 -5.33
C THR A 80 12.24 5.75 -5.42
N THR A 81 12.21 5.04 -6.56
CA THR A 81 11.33 3.89 -6.79
C THR A 81 12.17 2.66 -7.08
N THR A 82 11.88 1.56 -6.40
CA THR A 82 12.50 0.26 -6.67
C THR A 82 11.44 -0.83 -6.84
N SER A 83 11.80 -1.93 -7.49
CA SER A 83 10.93 -3.10 -7.61
C SER A 83 11.69 -4.40 -7.37
N LYS A 84 10.97 -5.42 -6.91
CA LYS A 84 11.53 -6.75 -6.61
C LYS A 84 10.54 -7.83 -7.02
N THR A 85 11.04 -8.88 -7.67
CA THR A 85 10.23 -10.09 -7.93
C THR A 85 9.98 -10.84 -6.62
N VAL A 86 8.73 -11.26 -6.40
CA VAL A 86 8.32 -12.01 -5.22
C VAL A 86 8.04 -13.46 -5.58
N THR A 87 8.80 -14.38 -4.98
CA THR A 87 8.56 -15.81 -5.17
C THR A 87 7.25 -16.20 -4.49
N GLY A 88 6.33 -16.86 -5.21
CA GLY A 88 5.04 -17.31 -4.67
C GLY A 88 3.86 -16.43 -5.06
N LEU A 89 4.08 -15.20 -5.54
CA LEU A 89 3.01 -14.43 -6.18
C LEU A 89 2.64 -15.04 -7.54
N PRO A 90 1.37 -14.98 -7.97
CA PRO A 90 0.98 -15.49 -9.28
C PRO A 90 1.73 -14.80 -10.42
N SER A 91 2.25 -15.61 -11.35
CA SER A 91 2.88 -15.09 -12.57
C SER A 91 1.83 -14.60 -13.59
N GLY A 92 2.29 -13.82 -14.57
CA GLY A 92 1.47 -13.32 -15.67
C GLY A 92 1.02 -11.88 -15.46
N ASN A 93 0.02 -11.45 -16.24
CA ASN A 93 -0.57 -10.12 -16.11
C ASN A 93 -1.53 -10.10 -14.91
N ARG A 94 -1.03 -9.72 -13.74
CA ARG A 94 -1.79 -9.63 -12.49
C ARG A 94 -1.88 -8.20 -12.02
N THR A 95 -3.06 -7.83 -11.52
CA THR A 95 -3.30 -6.52 -10.92
C THR A 95 -3.74 -6.76 -9.49
N TYR A 96 -3.11 -6.09 -8.53
CA TYR A 96 -3.54 -6.15 -7.14
C TYR A 96 -4.35 -4.90 -6.85
N GLY A 97 -5.63 -5.08 -6.52
CA GLY A 97 -6.55 -3.98 -6.28
C GLY A 97 -6.50 -3.43 -4.86
N ALA A 98 -5.83 -4.13 -3.95
CA ALA A 98 -5.61 -3.64 -2.60
C ALA A 98 -4.19 -3.97 -2.13
N ALA A 99 -3.58 -3.02 -1.43
CA ALA A 99 -2.39 -3.22 -0.61
C ALA A 99 -2.65 -2.68 0.80
N TYR A 100 -2.28 -3.45 1.82
CA TYR A 100 -2.54 -3.05 3.21
C TYR A 100 -1.49 -3.59 4.17
N THR A 101 -1.48 -3.01 5.36
CA THR A 101 -0.55 -3.35 6.45
C THR A 101 -1.26 -3.40 7.80
N ASP A 102 -0.54 -3.80 8.83
CA ASP A 102 -0.98 -3.86 10.21
C ASP A 102 0.06 -3.26 11.16
N ALA A 103 -0.25 -3.29 12.45
CA ALA A 103 0.59 -2.78 13.53
C ALA A 103 1.99 -3.43 13.62
N ASP A 104 2.17 -4.60 13.01
CA ASP A 104 3.46 -5.31 12.97
C ASP A 104 4.26 -5.00 11.70
N GLY A 105 3.76 -4.10 10.84
CA GLY A 105 4.41 -3.74 9.59
C GLY A 105 4.37 -4.85 8.53
N ARG A 106 3.46 -5.82 8.64
CA ARG A 106 3.31 -6.86 7.63
C ARG A 106 2.73 -6.27 6.34
N LEU A 107 3.17 -6.74 5.18
CA LEU A 107 2.68 -6.28 3.87
C LEU A 107 1.75 -7.34 3.27
N TYR A 108 0.53 -6.94 2.95
CA TYR A 108 -0.44 -7.81 2.29
C TYR A 108 -0.90 -7.20 0.97
N VAL A 109 -1.24 -8.06 0.02
CA VAL A 109 -1.78 -7.67 -1.29
C VAL A 109 -2.92 -8.59 -1.69
N SER A 110 -3.95 -8.03 -2.34
CA SER A 110 -5.10 -8.78 -2.85
C SER A 110 -5.12 -8.76 -4.37
N ASP A 111 -5.06 -9.93 -5.00
CA ASP A 111 -5.13 -10.08 -6.47
C ASP A 111 -6.57 -9.87 -6.94
N ASN A 112 -6.76 -9.04 -7.97
CA ASN A 112 -8.05 -8.81 -8.62
C ASN A 112 -8.62 -10.07 -9.27
N ASN A 113 -7.77 -11.06 -9.54
CA ASN A 113 -8.17 -12.38 -10.02
C ASN A 113 -8.48 -13.38 -8.89
N GLY A 114 -8.53 -12.91 -7.63
CA GLY A 114 -8.77 -13.70 -6.44
C GLY A 114 -7.48 -14.11 -5.73
N GLY A 115 -7.49 -13.97 -4.40
CA GLY A 115 -6.42 -14.39 -3.51
C GLY A 115 -5.82 -13.24 -2.72
N VAL A 116 -5.59 -13.48 -1.43
CA VAL A 116 -4.85 -12.60 -0.53
C VAL A 116 -3.50 -13.22 -0.22
N TYR A 117 -2.45 -12.41 -0.27
CA TYR A 117 -1.09 -12.84 -0.05
C TYR A 117 -0.40 -11.99 1.02
N LEU A 118 0.30 -12.63 1.95
CA LEU A 118 1.27 -12.00 2.84
C LEU A 118 2.65 -12.01 2.16
N ILE A 119 3.26 -10.84 2.03
CA ILE A 119 4.62 -10.69 1.52
C ILE A 119 5.60 -10.73 2.70
N GLN A 120 6.46 -11.74 2.72
CA GLN A 120 7.51 -11.90 3.70
C GLN A 120 8.82 -11.32 3.19
N ASN A 121 9.60 -10.74 4.12
CA ASN A 121 10.94 -10.23 3.86
C ASN A 121 10.99 -9.22 2.70
N TYR A 122 9.96 -8.39 2.56
CA TYR A 122 9.79 -7.42 1.46
C TYR A 122 10.94 -6.40 1.36
N GLU A 123 11.63 -6.14 2.47
CA GLU A 123 12.81 -5.28 2.53
C GLU A 123 14.08 -5.93 1.98
N THR A 124 14.15 -7.26 1.96
CA THR A 124 15.32 -8.00 1.45
C THR A 124 15.35 -8.06 -0.08
N ALA A 125 16.43 -8.56 -0.67
CA ALA A 125 16.56 -8.71 -2.12
C ALA A 125 15.72 -9.86 -2.73
N SER A 126 15.15 -10.74 -1.89
CA SER A 126 14.46 -11.95 -2.36
C SER A 126 13.20 -12.24 -1.53
N PRO A 127 12.16 -11.41 -1.69
CA PRO A 127 10.91 -11.61 -0.96
C PRO A 127 10.14 -12.85 -1.42
N THR A 128 9.33 -13.37 -0.50
CA THR A 128 8.43 -14.51 -0.74
C THR A 128 6.99 -14.14 -0.41
N ALA A 129 6.01 -14.82 -1.01
CA ALA A 129 4.60 -14.65 -0.71
C ALA A 129 3.99 -15.94 -0.17
N PHE A 130 3.18 -15.79 0.88
CA PHE A 130 2.29 -16.83 1.40
C PHE A 130 0.84 -16.53 1.01
N TYR A 131 0.18 -17.50 0.37
CA TYR A 131 -1.26 -17.41 0.13
C TYR A 131 -2.01 -17.60 1.44
N LEU A 132 -2.85 -16.62 1.80
CA LEU A 132 -3.63 -16.65 3.04
C LEU A 132 -5.04 -17.15 2.81
N ASN A 133 -5.76 -16.54 1.86
CA ASN A 133 -7.18 -16.82 1.65
C ASN A 133 -7.62 -16.49 0.24
N ILE A 134 -8.79 -17.02 -0.17
CA ILE A 134 -9.46 -16.61 -1.40
C ILE A 134 -10.14 -15.26 -1.19
N SER A 135 -10.02 -14.36 -2.18
CA SER A 135 -10.81 -13.13 -2.27
C SER A 135 -11.73 -13.20 -3.47
N GLU A 136 -12.75 -12.34 -3.51
CA GLU A 136 -13.57 -12.18 -4.70
C GLU A 136 -12.73 -11.66 -5.87
N THR A 137 -13.06 -12.11 -7.08
CA THR A 137 -12.52 -11.55 -8.32
C THR A 137 -13.19 -10.20 -8.56
N THR A 138 -12.40 -9.16 -8.74
CA THR A 138 -12.89 -7.79 -8.88
C THR A 138 -12.01 -6.98 -9.83
N ASN A 139 -12.52 -5.86 -10.32
CA ASN A 139 -11.74 -4.81 -10.97
C ASN A 139 -11.85 -3.46 -10.23
N ALA A 140 -12.57 -3.44 -9.10
CA ALA A 140 -12.56 -2.33 -8.16
C ALA A 140 -11.28 -2.41 -7.32
N ASN A 141 -10.62 -1.27 -7.13
CA ASN A 141 -9.39 -1.16 -6.35
C ASN A 141 -9.67 -0.15 -5.24
N ASP A 142 -9.63 -0.60 -3.99
CA ASP A 142 -10.25 0.09 -2.86
C ASP A 142 -9.61 -0.28 -1.52
N GLY A 143 -8.33 -0.63 -1.51
CA GLY A 143 -7.62 -0.85 -0.27
C GLY A 143 -7.25 0.45 0.44
N LEU A 144 -7.53 0.48 1.75
CA LEU A 144 -6.89 1.39 2.68
C LEU A 144 -6.72 0.66 4.02
N SER A 145 -5.64 0.95 4.72
CA SER A 145 -5.41 0.37 6.04
C SER A 145 -4.79 1.39 7.00
N CYS A 146 -5.14 1.25 8.27
CA CYS A 146 -4.47 1.98 9.33
C CYS A 146 -3.25 1.17 9.78
N ARG A 147 -2.05 1.74 9.64
CA ARG A 147 -0.79 1.07 10.04
C ARG A 147 -0.68 0.70 11.52
N LEU A 148 -1.59 1.20 12.35
CA LEU A 148 -1.63 0.93 13.80
C LEU A 148 -2.75 -0.04 14.17
N ALA A 149 -3.56 -0.48 13.19
CA ALA A 149 -4.61 -1.45 13.43
C ALA A 149 -4.03 -2.87 13.56
N LYS A 150 -4.69 -3.71 14.35
CA LYS A 150 -4.40 -5.14 14.40
C LYS A 150 -4.63 -5.77 13.03
N SER A 151 -3.91 -6.85 12.74
CA SER A 151 -4.12 -7.61 11.52
C SER A 151 -5.54 -8.16 11.44
N SER A 152 -6.14 -8.03 10.26
CA SER A 152 -7.41 -8.69 9.93
C SER A 152 -7.28 -10.21 9.82
N PHE A 153 -6.04 -10.74 9.79
CA PHE A 153 -5.73 -12.16 9.62
C PHE A 153 -5.16 -12.82 10.88
N ASP A 154 -5.02 -12.06 11.97
CA ASP A 154 -4.42 -12.51 13.24
C ASP A 154 -5.32 -12.05 14.41
N GLN A 155 -6.54 -12.60 14.47
CA GLN A 155 -7.58 -12.12 15.38
C GLN A 155 -7.36 -12.55 16.84
N ASP A 156 -6.69 -13.67 17.05
CA ASP A 156 -6.35 -14.28 18.33
C ASP A 156 -4.90 -14.03 18.78
N ASN A 157 -4.10 -13.34 17.94
CA ASN A 157 -2.80 -12.78 18.30
C ASN A 157 -1.75 -13.86 18.63
N ASP A 158 -1.81 -15.01 17.95
CA ASP A 158 -0.87 -16.13 18.08
C ASP A 158 0.10 -16.25 16.89
N SER A 159 0.14 -15.23 16.03
CA SER A 159 0.93 -15.13 14.79
C SER A 159 0.30 -15.91 13.62
N ILE A 160 0.35 -15.31 12.43
CA ILE A 160 -0.13 -15.91 11.16
C ILE A 160 0.73 -17.10 10.73
#